data_AF-A0A949ZIA1-F1
#
_entry.id   AF-A0A949ZIA1-F1
#
_cell.length_a   1.000
_cell.length_b   1.000
_cell.length_c   1.000
_cell.angle_alpha   90.00
_cell.angle_beta   90.00
_cell.angle_gamma   90.00
#
_symmetry.space_group_name_H-M   'P 1'
#
loop_
_entity.id
_entity.type
_entity.pdbx_description
1 polymer ?
#
loop_
_entity_poly.entity_id
_entity_poly.type
_entity_poly.pdbx_seq_one_letter_code
_entity_poly.pdbx_strand_id
1 'polypeptide(L)'
;MRTFFAFYFALIVSSIAYAQSSAPPGGQEKPRPAAQNAAQQPQPQQTQAPGEQPNTEEQTPGQKPQSGNWYDSDDVHGSVFYTEALLVEAMHKYAPMVETYIQNLKPNEEIQAATPASDTYFLGRLILDDKGLSEKSFEKKHPSLSRRVLARLDNFYRMNYLSLGFMQLVFLNSDFDKEHYKLKFLRQQFLGEVRTLVYDVSPTDAGKKKTHFVGRIWVEDQEFRIVRINGTYEPRTRENFYFHFDSWRTNLQEGLWLPAYVYTEESDTRYMVFRKLTMKGQTRLWGYKLSNPERQDEMSAIEVEQSDAVKDSSDSAGNEFNPLESQRHWEREAEDNVLDRLERAGVLAPQGAVDRILQTVVNNLVITNKLDIQPEVRARVLMTTPLESFTIGHTIVISRGLLDVLPDESALAMMLGHELAHIALGHRLDTRYAFSDRMIFPDEQSFRRIELTRKPGEEEEADKKAIELLKNSPYAQKMASAGLFLKALQQHAGDLKQLINPRFGSPLAKGDELLRMAQLMQGAPNLQPRDLAQVPALPLGSRIYVNPWSDELVLKKTKAPALLSARDKMEFEVTPVYPNLVRYNQPSEVAAAQGKPDQP
;
A
#
# COMPACT_ATOMS: atom_id res chain seq x y z
N MET A 1 -30.95 -43.04 33.85
CA MET A 1 -32.15 -42.82 34.67
C MET A 1 -33.12 -41.97 33.85
N ARG A 2 -34.32 -42.53 33.59
CA ARG A 2 -35.61 -41.85 33.28
C ARG A 2 -35.69 -40.98 31.99
N THR A 3 -36.24 -41.51 30.87
CA THR A 3 -37.68 -41.51 30.44
C THR A 3 -38.18 -40.11 29.98
N PHE A 4 -38.96 -39.85 28.92
CA PHE A 4 -39.71 -40.61 27.90
C PHE A 4 -40.31 -39.58 26.87
N PHE A 5 -40.86 -40.10 25.76
CA PHE A 5 -41.93 -39.58 24.88
C PHE A 5 -41.62 -38.77 23.60
N ALA A 6 -41.86 -39.44 22.48
CA ALA A 6 -42.26 -38.90 21.17
C ALA A 6 -43.78 -39.09 20.99
N PHE A 7 -44.48 -38.20 20.27
CA PHE A 7 -45.66 -38.51 19.43
C PHE A 7 -46.09 -37.29 18.56
N TYR A 8 -45.78 -37.36 17.27
CA TYR A 8 -46.58 -37.27 16.04
C TYR A 8 -47.88 -36.42 15.84
N PHE A 9 -48.08 -36.10 14.53
CA PHE A 9 -49.24 -35.59 13.74
C PHE A 9 -49.45 -34.05 13.66
N ALA A 10 -49.22 -33.32 12.55
CA ALA A 10 -49.58 -33.42 11.10
C ALA A 10 -51.02 -32.91 10.78
N LEU A 11 -51.14 -31.84 9.96
CA LEU A 11 -51.60 -31.80 8.53
C LEU A 11 -53.04 -31.20 8.47
N ILE A 12 -53.42 -30.16 7.70
CA ILE A 12 -53.77 -30.10 6.25
C ILE A 12 -54.31 -28.69 5.93
N VAL A 13 -53.78 -27.94 4.93
CA VAL A 13 -54.16 -27.83 3.48
C VAL A 13 -55.48 -27.10 3.16
N SER A 14 -55.39 -26.06 2.32
CA SER A 14 -56.10 -25.91 1.02
C SER A 14 -56.31 -24.42 0.68
N SER A 15 -56.39 -23.90 -0.55
CA SER A 15 -56.09 -24.29 -1.96
C SER A 15 -56.53 -23.06 -2.79
N ILE A 16 -55.73 -22.53 -3.74
CA ILE A 16 -55.85 -22.63 -5.22
C ILE A 16 -57.21 -22.12 -5.78
N ALA A 17 -57.29 -21.14 -6.71
CA ALA A 17 -57.24 -21.36 -8.17
C ALA A 17 -57.47 -20.10 -9.06
N TYR A 18 -56.74 -20.02 -10.20
CA TYR A 18 -57.13 -19.62 -11.60
C TYR A 18 -57.71 -18.20 -11.91
N ALA A 19 -57.53 -17.52 -13.06
CA ALA A 19 -57.00 -17.81 -14.41
C ALA A 19 -56.76 -16.50 -15.24
N GLN A 20 -55.93 -16.63 -16.29
CA GLN A 20 -56.09 -16.15 -17.70
C GLN A 20 -55.95 -14.66 -18.16
N SER A 21 -54.92 -14.47 -19.00
CA SER A 21 -54.79 -13.78 -20.30
C SER A 21 -55.55 -12.48 -20.62
N SER A 22 -54.81 -11.46 -21.08
CA SER A 22 -55.04 -10.78 -22.36
C SER A 22 -53.91 -9.78 -22.68
N ALA A 23 -53.58 -9.66 -23.97
CA ALA A 23 -52.82 -8.59 -24.62
C ALA A 23 -53.64 -8.17 -25.87
N PRO A 24 -53.25 -7.14 -26.64
CA PRO A 24 -52.99 -5.73 -26.31
C PRO A 24 -53.98 -4.80 -27.08
N PRO A 25 -53.81 -3.47 -27.02
CA PRO A 25 -53.42 -2.72 -28.23
C PRO A 25 -52.33 -1.67 -27.87
N GLY A 26 -51.49 -1.12 -28.75
CA GLY A 26 -51.63 -0.76 -30.15
C GLY A 26 -51.33 0.75 -30.29
N GLY A 27 -50.13 1.08 -30.78
CA GLY A 27 -49.81 2.33 -31.49
C GLY A 27 -49.47 3.58 -30.68
N GLN A 28 -48.22 4.06 -30.79
CA GLN A 28 -47.87 5.26 -31.58
C GLN A 28 -46.36 5.57 -31.46
N GLU A 29 -45.61 5.15 -32.48
CA GLU A 29 -44.32 5.74 -32.83
C GLU A 29 -44.55 7.12 -33.46
N LYS A 30 -43.73 8.11 -33.07
CA LYS A 30 -43.51 9.33 -33.84
C LYS A 30 -42.01 9.52 -34.11
N PRO A 31 -41.64 9.95 -35.33
CA PRO A 31 -40.27 9.85 -35.84
C PRO A 31 -39.40 11.03 -35.41
N ARG A 32 -38.11 10.77 -35.18
CA ARG A 32 -37.05 11.78 -35.18
C ARG A 32 -36.48 11.91 -36.60
N PRO A 33 -36.30 13.15 -37.12
CA PRO A 33 -35.77 13.35 -38.47
C PRO A 33 -34.25 13.16 -38.52
N ALA A 34 -33.80 12.66 -39.67
CA ALA A 34 -32.41 12.56 -40.09
C ALA A 34 -31.87 13.93 -40.55
N ALA A 35 -30.60 14.19 -40.22
CA ALA A 35 -29.68 15.07 -40.93
C ALA A 35 -28.30 14.40 -40.76
N GLN A 36 -27.65 13.80 -41.76
CA GLN A 36 -27.08 14.40 -42.97
C GLN A 36 -26.37 15.72 -42.71
N ASN A 37 -25.07 15.63 -42.39
CA ASN A 37 -24.04 16.38 -43.10
C ASN A 37 -22.66 15.75 -42.84
N ALA A 38 -22.19 15.04 -43.86
CA ALA A 38 -20.80 14.66 -44.02
C ALA A 38 -20.05 15.89 -44.56
N ALA A 39 -19.07 16.39 -43.80
CA ALA A 39 -18.12 17.36 -44.29
C ALA A 39 -16.77 16.66 -44.50
N GLN A 40 -16.35 16.66 -45.76
CA GLN A 40 -15.13 16.08 -46.30
C GLN A 40 -13.89 16.79 -45.74
N GLN A 41 -12.93 16.03 -45.22
CA GLN A 41 -11.54 16.47 -45.07
C GLN A 41 -10.77 16.07 -46.34
N PRO A 42 -10.03 16.99 -46.99
CA PRO A 42 -9.22 16.66 -48.15
C PRO A 42 -7.87 16.02 -47.75
N GLN A 43 -7.58 14.86 -48.35
CA GLN A 43 -6.24 14.25 -48.42
C GLN A 43 -5.29 15.15 -49.23
N PRO A 44 -4.01 15.28 -48.86
CA PRO A 44 -2.99 15.80 -49.76
C PRO A 44 -2.57 14.75 -50.78
N GLN A 45 -2.61 15.16 -52.05
CA GLN A 45 -2.20 14.43 -53.24
C GLN A 45 -0.70 14.10 -53.27
N GLN A 46 -0.40 12.87 -53.66
CA GLN A 46 0.91 12.47 -54.20
C GLN A 46 1.16 13.23 -55.51
N THR A 47 2.35 13.82 -55.64
CA THR A 47 2.86 14.33 -56.92
C THR A 47 4.02 13.44 -57.34
N GLN A 48 3.89 12.79 -58.50
CA GLN A 48 4.94 12.06 -59.20
C GLN A 48 5.74 13.01 -60.12
N ALA A 49 7.01 12.66 -60.34
CA ALA A 49 8.07 13.36 -61.06
C ALA A 49 7.81 13.56 -62.57
N PRO A 50 8.74 14.22 -63.31
CA PRO A 50 9.70 13.40 -64.08
C PRO A 50 11.11 14.02 -64.26
N GLY A 51 12.12 13.17 -64.52
CA GLY A 51 13.44 13.57 -65.03
C GLY A 51 14.45 12.41 -65.07
N GLU A 52 14.82 11.98 -66.27
CA GLU A 52 15.60 10.78 -66.65
C GLU A 52 17.12 10.80 -66.33
N GLN A 53 17.59 9.64 -65.84
CA GLN A 53 18.78 8.81 -66.12
C GLN A 53 19.93 9.28 -67.07
N PRO A 54 21.19 8.76 -66.93
CA PRO A 54 21.49 7.32 -67.05
C PRO A 54 22.54 6.67 -66.13
N ASN A 55 22.45 5.33 -66.15
CA ASN A 55 23.17 4.27 -65.43
C ASN A 55 24.69 4.22 -65.64
N THR A 56 25.40 3.66 -64.66
CA THR A 56 26.41 2.60 -64.91
C THR A 56 26.43 1.62 -63.73
N GLU A 57 26.69 0.35 -64.04
CA GLU A 57 26.39 -0.92 -63.37
C GLU A 57 27.16 -1.19 -62.06
N GLU A 58 26.57 -1.95 -61.12
CA GLU A 58 27.02 -3.32 -60.77
C GLU A 58 26.29 -3.95 -59.55
N GLN A 59 26.03 -5.26 -59.68
CA GLN A 59 25.91 -6.30 -58.65
C GLN A 59 24.62 -6.43 -57.81
N THR A 60 23.81 -7.42 -58.22
CA THR A 60 22.91 -8.17 -57.32
C THR A 60 23.75 -8.97 -56.31
N PRO A 61 23.44 -8.90 -55.00
CA PRO A 61 23.07 -10.16 -54.34
C PRO A 61 22.03 -10.00 -53.21
N GLY A 62 21.26 -11.06 -53.01
CA GLY A 62 20.72 -11.39 -51.69
C GLY A 62 19.22 -11.16 -51.53
N GLN A 63 18.47 -12.26 -51.51
CA GLN A 63 17.17 -12.36 -50.86
C GLN A 63 17.18 -11.60 -49.53
N LYS A 64 16.24 -10.69 -49.33
CA LYS A 64 15.93 -10.17 -47.99
C LYS A 64 15.72 -11.38 -47.07
N PRO A 65 16.47 -11.53 -45.96
CA PRO A 65 16.13 -12.54 -44.98
C PRO A 65 14.71 -12.22 -44.50
N GLN A 66 13.83 -13.23 -44.56
CA GLN A 66 12.58 -13.19 -43.82
C GLN A 66 12.93 -12.78 -42.39
N SER A 67 12.33 -11.70 -41.90
CA SER A 67 12.48 -11.22 -40.55
C SER A 67 12.06 -12.33 -39.58
N GLY A 68 13.03 -13.15 -39.16
CA GLY A 68 12.85 -14.10 -38.07
C GLY A 68 12.38 -13.33 -36.85
N ASN A 69 11.47 -13.92 -36.09
CA ASN A 69 10.91 -13.35 -34.88
C ASN A 69 12.01 -13.25 -33.81
N TRP A 70 12.86 -12.21 -33.87
CA TRP A 70 14.08 -12.07 -33.06
C TRP A 70 13.80 -12.11 -31.55
N TYR A 71 12.58 -11.77 -31.16
CA TYR A 71 12.07 -11.83 -29.78
C TYR A 71 12.08 -13.24 -29.18
N ASP A 72 12.13 -14.30 -29.98
CA ASP A 72 12.13 -15.71 -29.51
C ASP A 72 13.49 -16.39 -29.79
N SER A 73 14.56 -15.59 -29.92
CA SER A 73 15.91 -16.10 -30.16
C SER A 73 16.62 -16.51 -28.87
N ASP A 74 17.55 -17.46 -28.98
CA ASP A 74 18.37 -17.92 -27.85
C ASP A 74 19.18 -16.78 -27.21
N ASP A 75 19.59 -15.78 -27.99
CA ASP A 75 20.32 -14.60 -27.50
C ASP A 75 19.45 -13.72 -26.59
N VAL A 76 18.19 -13.50 -26.97
CA VAL A 76 17.24 -12.75 -26.14
C VAL A 76 16.92 -13.52 -24.87
N HIS A 77 16.66 -14.82 -24.96
CA HIS A 77 16.43 -15.67 -23.79
C HIS A 77 17.64 -15.66 -22.85
N GLY A 78 18.85 -15.78 -23.39
CA GLY A 78 20.10 -15.67 -22.62
C GLY A 78 20.23 -14.33 -21.89
N SER A 79 19.85 -13.23 -22.54
CA SER A 79 19.85 -11.88 -21.95
C SER A 79 18.85 -11.75 -20.80
N VAL A 80 17.66 -12.34 -20.93
CA VAL A 80 16.65 -12.39 -19.85
C VAL A 80 17.19 -13.12 -18.61
N PHE A 81 17.78 -14.31 -18.80
CA PHE A 81 18.36 -15.07 -17.68
C PHE A 81 19.53 -14.31 -17.03
N TYR A 82 20.41 -13.74 -17.85
CA TYR A 82 21.57 -13.00 -17.38
C TYR A 82 21.17 -11.77 -16.56
N THR A 83 20.21 -10.98 -17.03
CA THR A 83 19.79 -9.75 -16.35
C THR A 83 18.98 -10.03 -15.08
N GLU A 84 18.26 -11.14 -15.00
CA GLU A 84 17.66 -11.61 -13.75
C GLU A 84 18.74 -11.97 -12.72
N ALA A 85 19.81 -12.67 -13.12
CA ALA A 85 20.93 -12.96 -12.23
C ALA A 85 21.61 -11.68 -11.73
N LEU A 86 21.76 -10.66 -12.59
CA LEU A 86 22.30 -9.35 -12.18
C LEU A 86 21.40 -8.65 -11.15
N LEU A 87 20.08 -8.79 -11.26
CA LEU A 87 19.17 -8.25 -10.24
C LEU A 87 19.36 -8.96 -8.90
N VAL A 88 19.44 -10.30 -8.89
CA VAL A 88 19.68 -11.07 -7.66
C VAL A 88 20.98 -10.62 -7.01
N GLU A 89 22.04 -10.42 -7.80
CA GLU A 89 23.31 -9.90 -7.30
C GLU A 89 23.15 -8.49 -6.71
N ALA A 90 22.48 -7.58 -7.42
CA ALA A 90 22.23 -6.22 -6.95
C ALA A 90 21.44 -6.18 -5.63
N MET A 91 20.54 -7.14 -5.40
CA MET A 91 19.73 -7.21 -4.18
C MET A 91 20.54 -7.47 -2.91
N HIS A 92 21.77 -8.00 -3.00
CA HIS A 92 22.67 -8.13 -1.83
C HIS A 92 23.09 -6.77 -1.25
N LYS A 93 23.00 -5.69 -2.05
CA LYS A 93 23.35 -4.33 -1.62
C LYS A 93 22.24 -3.63 -0.84
N TYR A 94 21.05 -4.22 -0.75
CA TYR A 94 19.87 -3.59 -0.18
C TYR A 94 19.28 -4.44 0.94
N ALA A 95 18.62 -3.76 1.88
CA ALA A 95 17.81 -4.39 2.92
C ALA A 95 16.45 -3.68 3.06
N PRO A 96 15.61 -3.72 2.00
CA PRO A 96 14.37 -2.98 1.97
C PRO A 96 13.41 -3.45 3.05
N MET A 97 12.55 -2.55 3.50
CA MET A 97 11.39 -2.91 4.29
C MET A 97 10.42 -3.72 3.43
N VAL A 98 9.84 -4.75 4.02
CA VAL A 98 8.81 -5.58 3.41
C VAL A 98 7.63 -5.70 4.35
N GLU A 99 6.49 -5.24 3.88
CA GLU A 99 5.21 -5.32 4.57
C GLU A 99 4.29 -6.26 3.83
N THR A 100 3.72 -7.24 4.52
CA THR A 100 2.74 -8.17 3.95
C THR A 100 1.46 -8.11 4.75
N TYR A 101 0.34 -7.82 4.08
CA TYR A 101 -0.99 -7.85 4.67
C TYR A 101 -1.89 -8.81 3.89
N ILE A 102 -2.55 -9.72 4.61
CA ILE A 102 -3.31 -10.85 4.06
C ILE A 102 -4.71 -10.84 4.65
N GLN A 103 -5.71 -11.13 3.82
CA GLN A 103 -7.10 -11.33 4.21
C GLN A 103 -7.58 -12.72 3.75
N ASN A 104 -8.05 -13.52 4.69
CA ASN A 104 -8.86 -14.69 4.37
C ASN A 104 -10.30 -14.24 4.16
N LEU A 105 -10.96 -14.77 3.13
CA LEU A 105 -12.29 -14.32 2.74
C LEU A 105 -13.36 -15.37 3.10
N LYS A 106 -14.57 -14.88 3.41
CA LYS A 106 -15.79 -15.67 3.57
C LYS A 106 -16.84 -15.22 2.56
N PRO A 107 -17.70 -16.11 2.05
CA PRO A 107 -18.84 -15.71 1.22
C PRO A 107 -19.77 -14.75 1.98
N ASN A 108 -20.28 -13.74 1.28
CA ASN A 108 -21.31 -12.82 1.75
C ASN A 108 -22.46 -12.78 0.75
N GLU A 109 -23.60 -13.36 1.13
CA GLU A 109 -24.79 -13.47 0.28
C GLU A 109 -25.48 -12.12 0.04
N GLU A 110 -25.35 -11.16 0.96
CA GLU A 110 -26.04 -9.87 0.87
C GLU A 110 -25.59 -9.05 -0.35
N ILE A 111 -24.28 -9.05 -0.59
CA ILE A 111 -23.60 -8.34 -1.69
C ILE A 111 -23.11 -9.27 -2.81
N GLN A 112 -23.36 -10.59 -2.69
CA GLN A 112 -22.97 -11.62 -3.66
C GLN A 112 -21.46 -11.62 -3.97
N ALA A 113 -20.63 -11.43 -2.95
CA ALA A 113 -19.18 -11.41 -3.06
C ALA A 113 -18.52 -12.02 -1.83
N ALA A 114 -17.20 -12.24 -1.87
CA ALA A 114 -16.45 -12.65 -0.70
C ALA A 114 -15.98 -11.41 0.07
N THR A 115 -16.13 -11.39 1.39
CA THR A 115 -15.66 -10.30 2.27
C THR A 115 -14.60 -10.83 3.23
N PRO A 116 -13.79 -9.96 3.84
CA PRO A 116 -12.80 -10.38 4.83
C PRO A 116 -13.43 -11.12 6.01
N ALA A 117 -12.72 -12.13 6.52
CA ALA A 117 -13.12 -12.97 7.66
C ALA A 117 -12.02 -13.07 8.72
N SER A 118 -10.77 -12.91 8.32
CA SER A 118 -9.62 -12.77 9.21
C SER A 118 -8.46 -12.17 8.46
N ASP A 119 -7.52 -11.57 9.18
CA ASP A 119 -6.35 -10.95 8.61
C ASP A 119 -5.04 -11.40 9.25
N THR A 120 -3.94 -11.16 8.55
CA THR A 120 -2.57 -11.40 9.01
C THR A 120 -1.66 -10.30 8.50
N TYR A 121 -0.73 -9.86 9.35
CA TYR A 121 0.18 -8.76 9.06
C TYR A 121 1.61 -9.13 9.43
N PHE A 122 2.55 -8.81 8.55
CA PHE A 122 3.98 -8.96 8.76
C PHE A 122 4.72 -7.69 8.36
N LEU A 123 5.76 -7.34 9.12
CA LEU A 123 6.70 -6.28 8.79
C LEU A 123 8.11 -6.73 9.15
N GLY A 124 9.03 -6.63 8.20
CA GLY A 124 10.43 -7.01 8.38
C GLY A 124 11.32 -6.44 7.29
N ARG A 125 12.64 -6.48 7.49
CA ARG A 125 13.60 -6.22 6.41
C ARG A 125 13.94 -7.52 5.68
N LEU A 126 13.94 -7.45 4.35
CA LEU A 126 14.48 -8.49 3.50
C LEU A 126 16.00 -8.38 3.49
N ILE A 127 16.71 -9.49 3.71
CA ILE A 127 18.16 -9.55 3.60
C ILE A 127 18.51 -10.72 2.69
N LEU A 128 19.34 -10.45 1.68
CA LEU A 128 19.94 -11.47 0.83
C LEU A 128 21.44 -11.49 1.14
N ASP A 129 21.91 -12.59 1.72
CA ASP A 129 23.34 -12.82 1.99
C ASP A 129 23.79 -14.17 1.40
N ASP A 130 25.06 -14.52 1.60
CA ASP A 130 25.64 -15.78 1.09
C ASP A 130 24.92 -17.04 1.60
N LYS A 131 24.13 -16.94 2.68
CA LYS A 131 23.33 -18.04 3.24
C LYS A 131 21.91 -18.08 2.67
N GLY A 132 21.55 -17.10 1.85
CA GLY A 132 20.27 -16.96 1.17
C GLY A 132 19.36 -15.90 1.78
N LEU A 133 18.07 -16.01 1.46
CA LEU A 133 17.06 -15.07 1.90
C LEU A 133 16.76 -15.20 3.40
N SER A 134 16.82 -14.09 4.13
CA SER A 134 16.45 -14.02 5.54
C SER A 134 15.64 -12.75 5.88
N GLU A 135 15.02 -12.75 7.07
CA GLU A 135 14.16 -11.67 7.55
C GLU A 135 14.66 -11.12 8.90
N LYS A 136 14.73 -9.78 9.02
CA LYS A 136 14.77 -9.09 10.31
C LYS A 136 13.39 -8.52 10.64
N SER A 137 12.61 -9.22 11.48
CA SER A 137 11.22 -8.86 11.80
C SER A 137 11.11 -7.75 12.86
N PHE A 138 10.20 -6.80 12.62
CA PHE A 138 9.79 -5.75 13.58
C PHE A 138 8.80 -6.26 14.64
N GLU A 139 8.09 -7.34 14.33
CA GLU A 139 7.09 -7.92 15.22
C GLU A 139 7.73 -8.64 16.40
N LYS A 140 7.03 -8.70 17.55
CA LYS A 140 7.50 -9.47 18.71
C LYS A 140 7.62 -10.94 18.31
N LYS A 141 8.83 -11.53 18.44
CA LYS A 141 8.99 -12.99 18.46
C LYS A 141 8.07 -13.52 19.57
N HIS A 142 6.92 -14.06 19.22
CA HIS A 142 6.06 -14.70 20.21
C HIS A 142 6.89 -15.76 20.94
N PRO A 143 6.93 -15.77 22.29
CA PRO A 143 7.65 -16.78 23.03
C PRO A 143 7.10 -18.13 22.63
N SER A 144 7.96 -18.91 22.00
CA SER A 144 7.59 -20.08 21.23
C SER A 144 7.17 -21.27 22.09
N LEU A 145 7.18 -21.19 23.44
CA LEU A 145 6.82 -22.33 24.29
C LEU A 145 5.47 -22.22 25.02
N SER A 146 5.07 -21.07 25.55
CA SER A 146 3.94 -21.00 26.52
C SER A 146 2.55 -20.93 25.86
N ARG A 147 2.44 -20.46 24.61
CA ARG A 147 1.18 -20.49 23.83
C ARG A 147 0.97 -21.78 23.03
N ARG A 148 1.98 -22.65 22.86
CA ARG A 148 1.83 -23.91 22.09
C ARG A 148 0.81 -24.86 22.70
N VAL A 149 0.62 -24.83 24.03
CA VAL A 149 -0.30 -25.75 24.71
C VAL A 149 -1.74 -25.22 24.65
N LEU A 150 -1.94 -23.92 24.84
CA LEU A 150 -3.29 -23.32 24.79
C LEU A 150 -3.79 -23.12 23.35
N ALA A 151 -2.90 -22.81 22.41
CA ALA A 151 -3.26 -22.62 21.00
C ALA A 151 -3.51 -23.95 20.28
N ARG A 152 -3.11 -25.11 20.82
CA ARG A 152 -3.37 -26.42 20.18
C ARG A 152 -4.86 -26.81 20.16
N LEU A 153 -5.71 -26.19 20.97
CA LEU A 153 -7.16 -26.45 20.95
C LEU A 153 -7.91 -25.55 19.96
N ASP A 154 -7.46 -24.31 19.73
CA ASP A 154 -8.08 -23.36 18.77
C ASP A 154 -7.39 -23.31 17.39
N ASN A 155 -6.09 -23.65 17.26
CA ASN A 155 -5.30 -23.51 16.04
C ASN A 155 -5.24 -24.75 15.13
N PHE A 156 -6.04 -25.79 15.37
CA PHE A 156 -6.14 -26.90 14.40
C PHE A 156 -6.78 -26.46 13.05
N TYR A 157 -7.22 -25.19 12.98
CA TYR A 157 -8.14 -24.69 11.96
C TYR A 157 -7.62 -23.55 11.07
N ARG A 158 -6.46 -22.94 11.37
CA ARG A 158 -5.94 -21.75 10.64
C ARG A 158 -4.64 -22.05 9.90
N MET A 159 -4.55 -21.64 8.63
CA MET A 159 -3.29 -21.68 7.86
C MET A 159 -2.27 -20.77 8.54
N ASN A 160 -1.06 -21.28 8.78
CA ASN A 160 0.04 -20.49 9.33
C ASN A 160 0.83 -19.89 8.16
N TYR A 161 0.64 -18.59 7.93
CA TYR A 161 1.44 -17.84 6.97
C TYR A 161 2.86 -17.63 7.49
N LEU A 162 3.85 -17.80 6.61
CA LEU A 162 5.26 -17.57 6.91
C LEU A 162 5.72 -16.31 6.18
N SER A 163 6.12 -15.27 6.91
CA SER A 163 6.57 -13.98 6.36
C SER A 163 7.64 -14.15 5.27
N LEU A 164 8.68 -14.96 5.56
CA LEU A 164 9.76 -15.25 4.62
C LEU A 164 9.27 -15.83 3.27
N GLY A 165 8.19 -16.62 3.28
CA GLY A 165 7.62 -17.19 2.06
C GLY A 165 7.04 -16.12 1.13
N PHE A 166 6.50 -15.03 1.67
CA PHE A 166 6.05 -13.88 0.87
C PHE A 166 7.22 -13.03 0.37
N MET A 167 8.28 -12.89 1.16
CA MET A 167 9.51 -12.22 0.72
C MET A 167 10.16 -12.91 -0.48
N GLN A 168 10.05 -14.24 -0.57
CA GLN A 168 10.59 -15.00 -1.70
C GLN A 168 9.90 -14.69 -3.04
N LEU A 169 8.65 -14.21 -3.03
CA LEU A 169 7.85 -14.00 -4.25
C LEU A 169 8.35 -12.84 -5.13
N VAL A 170 9.37 -12.09 -4.69
CA VAL A 170 10.02 -11.06 -5.51
C VAL A 170 11.09 -11.62 -6.45
N PHE A 171 11.55 -12.85 -6.19
CA PHE A 171 12.55 -13.57 -6.96
C PHE A 171 11.93 -14.69 -7.77
N LEU A 172 12.61 -15.11 -8.82
CA LEU A 172 12.47 -16.43 -9.42
C LEU A 172 13.41 -17.42 -8.69
N ASN A 173 13.37 -18.70 -9.09
CA ASN A 173 14.30 -19.69 -8.54
C ASN A 173 15.77 -19.30 -8.76
N SER A 174 16.65 -19.73 -7.87
CA SER A 174 18.10 -19.53 -7.98
C SER A 174 18.72 -20.20 -9.22
N ASP A 175 18.08 -21.24 -9.75
CA ASP A 175 18.42 -21.89 -11.02
C ASP A 175 17.53 -21.42 -12.18
N PHE A 176 17.11 -20.15 -12.18
CA PHE A 176 16.41 -19.55 -13.33
C PHE A 176 17.37 -19.30 -14.50
N ASP A 177 17.67 -20.36 -15.23
CA ASP A 177 18.59 -20.36 -16.37
C ASP A 177 18.06 -21.18 -17.56
N LYS A 178 18.83 -21.19 -18.66
CA LYS A 178 18.50 -21.92 -19.90
C LYS A 178 18.49 -23.44 -19.77
N GLU A 179 19.17 -24.02 -18.78
CA GLU A 179 19.22 -25.47 -18.58
C GLU A 179 17.95 -25.94 -17.88
N HIS A 180 17.39 -25.12 -17.00
CA HIS A 180 16.25 -25.44 -16.15
C HIS A 180 14.92 -24.86 -16.68
N TYR A 181 14.95 -23.84 -17.53
CA TYR A 181 13.76 -23.17 -18.05
C TYR A 181 13.74 -22.97 -19.56
N LYS A 182 12.53 -22.97 -20.12
CA LYS A 182 12.22 -22.57 -21.49
C LYS A 182 11.32 -21.35 -21.47
N LEU A 183 11.67 -20.37 -22.29
CA LEU A 183 10.87 -19.20 -22.57
C LEU A 183 10.17 -19.39 -23.91
N LYS A 184 8.90 -19.03 -23.99
CA LYS A 184 8.13 -19.01 -25.23
C LYS A 184 7.50 -17.65 -25.42
N PHE A 185 7.95 -16.93 -26.45
CA PHE A 185 7.36 -15.62 -26.76
C PHE A 185 5.87 -15.74 -27.09
N LEU A 186 5.07 -14.81 -26.55
CA LEU A 186 3.65 -14.73 -26.83
C LEU A 186 3.28 -13.48 -27.63
N ARG A 187 3.65 -12.32 -27.11
CA ARG A 187 3.24 -11.03 -27.64
C ARG A 187 4.06 -9.89 -27.06
N GLN A 188 3.91 -8.72 -27.65
CA GLN A 188 4.31 -7.46 -27.04
C GLN A 188 3.13 -6.87 -26.26
N GLN A 189 3.43 -6.17 -25.17
CA GLN A 189 2.44 -5.48 -24.36
C GLN A 189 3.04 -4.22 -23.75
N PHE A 190 2.27 -3.14 -23.65
CA PHE A 190 2.65 -2.00 -22.83
C PHE A 190 2.18 -2.21 -21.39
N LEU A 191 3.08 -1.98 -20.44
CA LEU A 191 2.76 -1.84 -19.02
C LEU A 191 3.06 -0.38 -18.65
N GLY A 192 2.01 0.43 -18.53
CA GLY A 192 2.18 1.89 -18.48
C GLY A 192 2.82 2.41 -19.77
N GLU A 193 3.95 3.08 -19.63
CA GLU A 193 4.74 3.65 -20.75
C GLU A 193 5.82 2.68 -21.25
N VAL A 194 6.02 1.55 -20.57
CA VAL A 194 7.11 0.62 -20.85
C VAL A 194 6.63 -0.46 -21.81
N ARG A 195 7.29 -0.58 -22.96
CA ARG A 195 7.08 -1.68 -23.89
C ARG A 195 7.74 -2.94 -23.34
N THR A 196 6.99 -4.04 -23.38
CA THR A 196 7.46 -5.34 -22.87
C THR A 196 7.22 -6.46 -23.86
N LEU A 197 8.08 -7.47 -23.78
CA LEU A 197 7.96 -8.78 -24.40
C LEU A 197 7.39 -9.74 -23.36
N VAL A 198 6.37 -10.50 -23.74
CA VAL A 198 5.66 -11.41 -22.83
C VAL A 198 6.04 -12.85 -23.16
N TYR A 199 6.56 -13.57 -22.17
CA TYR A 199 6.95 -14.97 -22.31
C TYR A 199 6.18 -15.86 -21.35
N ASP A 200 5.68 -16.99 -21.86
CA ASP A 200 5.36 -18.11 -20.98
C ASP A 200 6.66 -18.80 -20.55
N VAL A 201 6.74 -19.13 -19.26
CA VAL A 201 7.88 -19.76 -18.60
C VAL A 201 7.49 -21.15 -18.17
N SER A 202 8.27 -22.15 -18.60
CA SER A 202 8.06 -23.54 -18.24
C SER A 202 9.37 -24.25 -17.91
N PRO A 203 9.38 -25.19 -16.96
CA PRO A 203 10.59 -25.92 -16.60
C PRO A 203 10.97 -26.93 -17.70
N THR A 204 12.27 -27.14 -17.87
CA THR A 204 12.81 -28.31 -18.59
C THR A 204 12.67 -29.57 -17.73
N ASP A 205 13.01 -30.73 -18.28
CA ASP A 205 13.04 -31.97 -17.49
C ASP A 205 14.11 -31.95 -16.39
N ALA A 206 15.14 -31.11 -16.52
CA ALA A 206 16.08 -30.84 -15.44
C ALA A 206 15.44 -29.95 -14.35
N GLY A 207 14.76 -28.87 -14.74
CA GLY A 207 14.06 -27.96 -13.81
C GLY A 207 12.97 -28.65 -13.00
N LYS A 208 12.22 -29.59 -13.59
CA LYS A 208 11.16 -30.35 -12.92
C LYS A 208 11.64 -31.20 -11.72
N LYS A 209 12.95 -31.43 -11.58
CA LYS A 209 13.52 -32.23 -10.48
C LYS A 209 13.51 -31.48 -9.14
N LYS A 210 13.29 -30.17 -9.14
CA LYS A 210 13.22 -29.30 -7.96
C LYS A 210 11.94 -28.49 -7.97
N THR A 211 11.73 -27.70 -6.91
CA THR A 211 10.72 -26.64 -6.94
C THR A 211 11.05 -25.65 -8.05
N HIS A 212 10.10 -25.33 -8.91
CA HIS A 212 10.29 -24.48 -10.09
C HIS A 212 9.11 -23.55 -10.31
N PHE A 213 9.36 -22.40 -10.93
CA PHE A 213 8.34 -21.46 -11.32
C PHE A 213 7.59 -21.93 -12.58
N VAL A 214 6.29 -21.70 -12.62
CA VAL A 214 5.47 -21.86 -13.82
C VAL A 214 4.56 -20.63 -13.93
N GLY A 215 4.57 -19.98 -15.10
CA GLY A 215 3.75 -18.80 -15.31
C GLY A 215 4.23 -17.95 -16.46
N ARG A 216 4.16 -16.64 -16.29
CA ARG A 216 4.44 -15.64 -17.31
C ARG A 216 5.31 -14.53 -16.76
N ILE A 217 6.22 -14.05 -17.58
CA ILE A 217 7.06 -12.89 -17.30
C ILE A 217 6.85 -11.82 -18.37
N TRP A 218 6.98 -10.56 -17.95
CA TRP A 218 7.05 -9.41 -18.84
C TRP A 218 8.46 -8.85 -18.73
N VAL A 219 9.10 -8.73 -19.88
CA VAL A 219 10.49 -8.35 -20.04
C VAL A 219 10.52 -7.02 -20.76
N GLU A 220 11.16 -5.99 -20.20
CA GLU A 220 11.28 -4.71 -20.89
C GLU A 220 12.21 -4.80 -22.11
N ASP A 221 11.94 -3.99 -23.13
CA ASP A 221 12.48 -4.19 -24.48
C ASP A 221 13.88 -3.59 -24.75
N GLN A 222 14.51 -2.93 -23.78
CA GLN A 222 15.82 -2.29 -23.96
C GLN A 222 16.97 -3.15 -23.44
N GLU A 223 16.88 -3.61 -22.20
CA GLU A 223 17.94 -4.37 -21.51
C GLU A 223 17.46 -5.75 -21.05
N PHE A 224 16.28 -6.19 -21.52
CA PHE A 224 15.68 -7.49 -21.26
C PHE A 224 15.47 -7.81 -19.77
N ARG A 225 15.24 -6.79 -18.94
CA ARG A 225 14.93 -7.01 -17.52
C ARG A 225 13.49 -7.45 -17.30
N ILE A 226 13.28 -8.41 -16.41
CA ILE A 226 11.94 -8.81 -15.99
C ILE A 226 11.35 -7.70 -15.12
N VAL A 227 10.17 -7.20 -15.50
CA VAL A 227 9.45 -6.12 -14.78
C VAL A 227 8.15 -6.59 -14.13
N ARG A 228 7.61 -7.74 -14.54
CA ARG A 228 6.45 -8.38 -13.93
C ARG A 228 6.57 -9.90 -13.99
N ILE A 229 6.17 -10.58 -12.92
CA ILE A 229 6.10 -12.04 -12.81
C ILE A 229 4.69 -12.41 -12.37
N ASN A 230 4.01 -13.28 -13.12
CA ASN A 230 2.68 -13.77 -12.79
C ASN A 230 2.65 -15.30 -12.86
N GLY A 231 2.41 -15.98 -11.76
CA GLY A 231 2.42 -17.44 -11.74
C GLY A 231 2.46 -18.04 -10.36
N THR A 232 3.01 -19.25 -10.26
CA THR A 232 3.18 -19.98 -9.00
C THR A 232 4.40 -20.90 -9.06
N TYR A 233 4.66 -21.62 -7.97
CA TYR A 233 5.73 -22.61 -7.88
C TYR A 233 5.16 -24.03 -7.76
N GLU A 234 5.79 -24.98 -8.43
CA GLU A 234 5.47 -26.40 -8.45
C GLU A 234 6.67 -27.25 -8.02
N PRO A 235 6.49 -28.49 -7.51
CA PRO A 235 5.20 -29.15 -7.26
C PRO A 235 4.52 -28.60 -6.00
N ARG A 236 3.19 -28.48 -6.06
CA ARG A 236 2.37 -28.18 -4.87
C ARG A 236 2.21 -29.46 -4.05
N THR A 237 2.79 -29.49 -2.86
CA THR A 237 2.61 -30.61 -1.92
C THR A 237 1.81 -30.15 -0.70
N ARG A 238 1.42 -31.09 0.16
CA ARG A 238 0.72 -30.75 1.41
C ARG A 238 1.59 -29.97 2.40
N GLU A 239 2.91 -30.10 2.29
CA GLU A 239 3.91 -29.46 3.16
C GLU A 239 4.46 -28.17 2.55
N ASN A 240 4.61 -28.12 1.22
CA ASN A 240 5.08 -26.96 0.46
C ASN A 240 3.94 -26.43 -0.41
N PHE A 241 3.19 -25.47 0.14
CA PHE A 241 2.09 -24.81 -0.55
C PHE A 241 2.52 -23.43 -1.03
N TYR A 242 2.48 -23.22 -2.35
CA TYR A 242 2.78 -21.94 -2.98
C TYR A 242 1.49 -21.28 -3.47
N PHE A 243 1.39 -19.97 -3.19
CA PHE A 243 0.28 -19.13 -3.66
C PHE A 243 0.52 -18.72 -5.12
N HIS A 244 -0.56 -18.41 -5.84
CA HIS A 244 -0.45 -17.63 -7.07
C HIS A 244 -0.12 -16.19 -6.70
N PHE A 245 0.80 -15.60 -7.46
CA PHE A 245 1.28 -14.27 -7.19
C PHE A 245 1.48 -13.47 -8.48
N ASP A 246 1.42 -12.16 -8.32
CA ASP A 246 1.69 -11.15 -9.34
C ASP A 246 2.69 -10.14 -8.75
N SER A 247 3.97 -10.31 -9.09
CA SER A 247 5.07 -9.49 -8.61
C SER A 247 5.44 -8.43 -9.64
N TRP A 248 5.65 -7.21 -9.18
CA TRP A 248 5.93 -6.03 -9.99
C TRP A 248 7.21 -5.34 -9.54
N ARG A 249 8.00 -4.95 -10.54
CA ARG A 249 9.23 -4.17 -10.35
C ARG A 249 9.06 -2.80 -10.99
N THR A 250 9.61 -1.79 -10.35
CA THR A 250 9.58 -0.39 -10.81
C THR A 250 10.99 0.07 -11.14
N ASN A 251 11.13 0.95 -12.13
CA ASN A 251 12.44 1.52 -12.47
C ASN A 251 12.75 2.68 -11.52
N LEU A 252 13.61 2.42 -10.54
CA LEU A 252 13.87 3.33 -9.42
C LEU A 252 15.10 4.19 -9.61
N GLN A 253 16.05 3.71 -10.40
CA GLN A 253 17.27 4.39 -10.83
C GLN A 253 17.55 3.98 -12.28
N GLU A 254 18.50 4.64 -12.93
CA GLU A 254 18.95 4.29 -14.27
C GLU A 254 19.38 2.81 -14.33
N GLY A 255 18.81 2.05 -15.27
CA GLY A 255 19.07 0.61 -15.41
C GLY A 255 18.63 -0.27 -14.23
N LEU A 256 17.95 0.25 -13.20
CA LEU A 256 17.65 -0.51 -11.99
C LEU A 256 16.16 -0.73 -11.79
N TRP A 257 15.71 -1.98 -12.02
CA TRP A 257 14.32 -2.41 -11.84
C TRP A 257 14.19 -3.25 -10.58
N LEU A 258 13.70 -2.63 -9.50
CA LEU A 258 13.62 -3.27 -8.18
C LEU A 258 12.19 -3.68 -7.84
N PRO A 259 12.00 -4.79 -7.10
CA PRO A 259 10.69 -5.21 -6.61
C PRO A 259 10.00 -4.12 -5.78
N ALA A 260 8.70 -3.91 -6.00
CA ALA A 260 7.93 -2.90 -5.31
C ALA A 260 6.62 -3.45 -4.72
N TYR A 261 5.96 -4.33 -5.48
CA TYR A 261 4.66 -4.88 -5.11
C TYR A 261 4.58 -6.36 -5.43
N VAL A 262 3.93 -7.13 -4.55
CA VAL A 262 3.44 -8.47 -4.87
C VAL A 262 1.98 -8.54 -4.47
N TYR A 263 1.13 -8.97 -5.38
CA TYR A 263 -0.23 -9.37 -5.06
C TYR A 263 -0.31 -10.89 -5.01
N THR A 264 -0.98 -11.45 -4.01
CA THR A 264 -1.20 -12.90 -3.89
C THR A 264 -2.68 -13.18 -3.79
N GLU A 265 -3.16 -14.21 -4.49
CA GLU A 265 -4.56 -14.61 -4.42
C GLU A 265 -4.69 -16.13 -4.59
N GLU A 266 -5.55 -16.73 -3.79
CA GLU A 266 -6.03 -18.08 -4.04
C GLU A 266 -7.55 -18.09 -3.99
N SER A 267 -8.14 -18.76 -4.97
CA SER A 267 -9.56 -19.04 -5.01
C SER A 267 -9.76 -20.54 -4.87
N ASP A 268 -10.52 -20.93 -3.85
CA ASP A 268 -11.05 -22.28 -3.73
C ASP A 268 -10.02 -23.42 -3.56
N THR A 269 -8.85 -23.13 -2.97
CA THR A 269 -7.78 -24.11 -2.91
C THR A 269 -7.97 -25.10 -1.76
N ARG A 270 -8.08 -26.39 -2.08
CA ARG A 270 -8.24 -27.47 -1.09
C ARG A 270 -6.93 -27.69 -0.31
N TYR A 271 -6.89 -27.24 0.93
CA TYR A 271 -5.76 -27.46 1.84
C TYR A 271 -6.03 -28.58 2.88
N MET A 272 -7.29 -29.00 3.03
CA MET A 272 -7.72 -30.19 3.78
C MET A 272 -8.96 -30.83 3.12
N VAL A 273 -9.28 -32.08 3.50
CA VAL A 273 -10.35 -32.93 2.90
C VAL A 273 -11.70 -32.21 2.71
N PHE A 274 -12.04 -31.26 3.60
CA PHE A 274 -13.29 -30.50 3.55
C PHE A 274 -13.12 -28.97 3.56
N ARG A 275 -11.92 -28.43 3.29
CA ARG A 275 -11.67 -26.99 3.43
C ARG A 275 -11.00 -26.37 2.21
N LYS A 276 -11.55 -25.23 1.82
CA LYS A 276 -11.16 -24.40 0.69
C LYS A 276 -10.60 -23.09 1.24
N LEU A 277 -9.41 -22.71 0.78
CA LEU A 277 -8.80 -21.43 1.11
C LEU A 277 -9.20 -20.42 0.03
N THR A 278 -9.79 -19.31 0.46
CA THR A 278 -9.95 -18.11 -0.37
C THR A 278 -9.24 -16.98 0.34
N MET A 279 -8.21 -16.43 -0.28
CA MET A 279 -7.40 -15.38 0.34
C MET A 279 -6.92 -14.39 -0.70
N LYS A 280 -6.72 -13.16 -0.25
CA LYS A 280 -5.99 -12.11 -0.97
C LYS A 280 -4.89 -11.59 -0.07
N GLY A 281 -3.80 -11.17 -0.66
CA GLY A 281 -2.68 -10.58 0.06
C GLY A 281 -1.92 -9.58 -0.79
N GLN A 282 -1.28 -8.64 -0.12
CA GLN A 282 -0.43 -7.64 -0.73
C GLN A 282 0.85 -7.52 0.06
N THR A 283 1.98 -7.65 -0.64
CA THR A 283 3.31 -7.36 -0.15
C THR A 283 3.82 -6.08 -0.81
N ARG A 284 4.42 -5.19 -0.03
CA ARG A 284 5.01 -3.92 -0.48
C ARG A 284 6.45 -3.84 -0.02
N LEU A 285 7.30 -3.29 -0.88
CA LEU A 285 8.71 -3.07 -0.60
C LEU A 285 9.05 -1.58 -0.73
N TRP A 286 9.86 -1.07 0.20
CA TRP A 286 10.40 0.30 0.19
C TRP A 286 11.70 0.38 1.01
N GLY A 287 12.30 1.55 1.11
CA GLY A 287 13.52 1.78 1.89
C GLY A 287 14.79 1.32 1.19
N TYR A 288 14.78 1.25 -0.15
CA TYR A 288 15.99 0.87 -0.91
C TYR A 288 17.13 1.88 -0.70
N LYS A 289 16.84 3.20 -0.68
CA LYS A 289 17.86 4.22 -0.39
C LYS A 289 18.33 4.16 1.07
N LEU A 290 17.42 3.97 2.02
CA LEU A 290 17.76 3.90 3.45
C LEU A 290 18.66 2.71 3.80
N SER A 291 18.52 1.61 3.06
CA SER A 291 19.20 0.36 3.32
C SER A 291 20.50 0.15 2.54
N ASN A 292 20.91 1.11 1.70
CA ASN A 292 22.18 1.06 0.96
C ASN A 292 23.38 1.38 1.90
N PRO A 293 24.36 0.48 2.05
CA PRO A 293 25.57 0.71 2.85
C PRO A 293 26.40 1.92 2.42
N GLU A 294 26.35 2.31 1.13
CA GLU A 294 27.10 3.46 0.58
C GLU A 294 26.67 4.80 1.19
N ARG A 295 25.58 4.84 1.98
CA ARG A 295 25.14 6.02 2.72
C ARG A 295 26.01 6.36 3.94
N GLN A 296 26.96 5.50 4.33
CA GLN A 296 27.92 5.85 5.39
C GLN A 296 28.80 7.05 5.02
N ASP A 297 29.02 7.32 3.72
CA ASP A 297 29.89 8.41 3.28
C ASP A 297 29.19 9.78 3.28
N GLU A 298 27.87 9.85 3.08
CA GLU A 298 27.10 11.12 3.13
C GLU A 298 26.96 11.69 4.56
N MET A 299 27.19 10.88 5.59
CA MET A 299 27.23 11.34 6.99
C MET A 299 28.51 12.14 7.30
N SER A 300 29.49 12.10 6.39
CA SER A 300 30.71 12.92 6.43
C SER A 300 30.54 14.30 5.80
N ALA A 301 29.38 14.57 5.18
CA ALA A 301 29.05 15.87 4.57
C ALA A 301 28.24 16.78 5.51
N ILE A 302 28.36 16.58 6.83
CA ILE A 302 28.20 17.71 7.76
C ILE A 302 29.51 18.49 7.65
N GLU A 303 29.67 19.22 6.54
CA GLU A 303 30.60 20.33 6.51
C GLU A 303 30.13 21.32 7.58
N VAL A 304 31.04 21.55 8.51
CA VAL A 304 30.94 22.59 9.52
C VAL A 304 30.86 23.93 8.77
N GLU A 305 29.66 24.41 8.49
CA GLU A 305 29.41 25.83 8.28
C GLU A 305 29.56 26.54 9.64
N GLN A 306 30.80 26.62 10.12
CA GLN A 306 31.21 27.65 11.08
C GLN A 306 32.03 28.69 10.34
N SER A 307 31.31 29.60 9.69
CA SER A 307 31.78 30.92 9.27
C SER A 307 30.50 31.71 8.98
N ASP A 308 30.05 32.67 9.78
CA ASP A 308 30.79 33.84 10.24
C ASP A 308 30.21 34.48 11.51
N ALA A 309 31.07 35.34 12.10
CA ALA A 309 30.89 36.25 13.23
C ALA A 309 31.18 35.69 14.63
N VAL A 310 32.43 35.86 15.06
CA VAL A 310 32.79 36.04 16.47
C VAL A 310 31.95 37.21 17.02
N LYS A 311 30.83 36.91 17.67
CA LYS A 311 30.07 37.88 18.44
C LYS A 311 30.83 38.19 19.73
N ASP A 312 30.99 39.48 19.96
CA ASP A 312 31.53 40.09 21.17
C ASP A 312 30.94 39.43 22.44
N SER A 313 31.82 38.96 23.32
CA SER A 313 31.50 38.08 24.46
C SER A 313 31.06 38.86 25.71
N SER A 314 30.32 39.96 25.52
CA SER A 314 29.74 40.75 26.61
C SER A 314 28.22 40.55 26.81
N ASP A 315 27.58 39.66 26.04
CA ASP A 315 26.13 39.41 26.09
C ASP A 315 25.78 37.90 26.14
N SER A 316 26.68 37.07 26.67
CA SER A 316 26.53 35.60 26.75
C SER A 316 25.38 35.12 27.64
N ALA A 317 24.82 35.98 28.49
CA ALA A 317 23.61 35.69 29.26
C ALA A 317 22.32 35.72 28.41
N GLY A 318 22.36 36.28 27.18
CA GLY A 318 21.22 36.33 26.26
C GLY A 318 20.95 35.02 25.49
N ASN A 319 21.82 34.01 25.63
CA ASN A 319 21.68 32.70 25.00
C ASN A 319 21.21 31.60 25.98
N GLU A 320 21.03 31.93 27.26
CA GLU A 320 20.49 30.98 28.25
C GLU A 320 18.96 31.02 28.20
N PHE A 321 18.35 29.88 27.85
CA PHE A 321 16.90 29.73 27.94
C PHE A 321 16.46 29.86 29.39
N ASN A 322 15.35 30.57 29.63
CA ASN A 322 14.73 30.53 30.95
C ASN A 322 14.23 29.09 31.26
N PRO A 323 13.97 28.74 32.52
CA PRO A 323 13.58 27.36 32.88
C PRO A 323 12.34 26.83 32.13
N LEU A 324 11.38 27.69 31.82
CA LEU A 324 10.18 27.29 31.07
C LEU A 324 10.49 27.04 29.59
N GLU A 325 11.27 27.92 28.96
CA GLU A 325 11.75 27.73 27.59
C GLU A 325 12.61 26.48 27.47
N SER A 326 13.51 26.26 28.43
CA SER A 326 14.34 25.05 28.53
C SER A 326 13.48 23.79 28.56
N GLN A 327 12.40 23.79 29.37
CA GLN A 327 11.47 22.67 29.42
C GLN A 327 10.76 22.43 28.08
N ARG A 328 10.34 23.49 27.38
CA ARG A 328 9.70 23.38 26.06
C ARG A 328 10.67 22.87 24.99
N HIS A 329 11.90 23.37 24.99
CA HIS A 329 12.96 22.88 24.11
C HIS A 329 13.25 21.40 24.37
N TRP A 330 13.29 20.97 25.64
CA TRP A 330 13.49 19.57 26.01
C TRP A 330 12.35 18.65 25.54
N GLU A 331 11.09 19.11 25.66
CA GLU A 331 9.93 18.40 25.12
C GLU A 331 9.98 18.30 23.59
N ARG A 332 10.46 19.36 22.90
CA ARG A 332 10.63 19.36 21.45
C ARG A 332 11.78 18.45 20.99
N GLU A 333 12.87 18.41 21.73
CA GLU A 333 13.99 17.48 21.47
C GLU A 333 13.54 16.02 21.61
N ALA A 334 12.71 15.69 22.61
CA ALA A 334 12.09 14.37 22.72
C ALA A 334 11.25 14.02 21.49
N GLU A 335 10.49 14.99 20.97
CA GLU A 335 9.66 14.82 19.79
C GLU A 335 10.51 14.57 18.54
N ASP A 336 11.51 15.42 18.27
CA ASP A 336 12.36 15.31 17.10
C ASP A 336 13.20 14.02 17.12
N ASN A 337 13.71 13.61 18.29
CA ASN A 337 14.43 12.35 18.44
C ASN A 337 13.58 11.13 18.06
N VAL A 338 12.29 11.11 18.42
CA VAL A 338 11.39 10.02 18.03
C VAL A 338 11.14 10.05 16.52
N LEU A 339 10.86 11.23 15.95
CA LEU A 339 10.60 11.37 14.51
C LEU A 339 11.80 10.91 13.69
N ASP A 340 12.99 11.40 14.01
CA ASP A 340 14.25 11.02 13.36
C ASP A 340 14.50 9.51 13.47
N ARG A 341 14.22 8.93 14.64
CA ARG A 341 14.39 7.50 14.86
C ARG A 341 13.46 6.67 13.98
N LEU A 342 12.19 7.07 13.86
CA LEU A 342 11.20 6.36 13.04
C LEU A 342 11.47 6.53 11.54
N GLU A 343 11.95 7.70 11.10
CA GLU A 343 12.34 7.96 9.72
C GLU A 343 13.58 7.14 9.33
N ARG A 344 14.62 7.13 10.18
CA ARG A 344 15.81 6.28 9.97
C ARG A 344 15.47 4.79 9.92
N ALA A 345 14.52 4.35 10.75
CA ALA A 345 14.04 2.97 10.73
C ALA A 345 13.20 2.63 9.46
N GLY A 346 12.85 3.62 8.64
CA GLY A 346 12.05 3.45 7.42
C GLY A 346 10.57 3.16 7.69
N VAL A 347 10.06 3.50 8.88
CA VAL A 347 8.65 3.32 9.23
C VAL A 347 7.86 4.63 9.20
N LEU A 348 8.54 5.78 9.27
CA LEU A 348 7.96 7.11 9.03
C LEU A 348 8.45 7.64 7.67
N ALA A 349 7.55 8.22 6.88
CA ALA A 349 7.92 8.83 5.60
C ALA A 349 8.77 10.09 5.82
N PRO A 350 9.73 10.41 4.93
CA PRO A 350 10.31 11.74 4.89
C PRO A 350 9.22 12.78 4.58
N GLN A 351 9.46 14.03 5.00
CA GLN A 351 8.49 15.10 4.79
C GLN A 351 8.23 15.33 3.30
N GLY A 352 6.95 15.36 2.90
CA GLY A 352 6.56 15.40 1.49
C GLY A 352 5.21 16.07 1.23
N ALA A 353 4.67 15.80 0.04
CA ALA A 353 3.45 16.45 -0.43
C ALA A 353 2.19 16.05 0.38
N VAL A 354 2.13 14.80 0.84
CA VAL A 354 1.00 14.31 1.65
C VAL A 354 0.92 15.04 2.99
N ASP A 355 2.07 15.28 3.65
CA ASP A 355 2.11 15.99 4.93
C ASP A 355 1.53 17.41 4.82
N ARG A 356 1.78 18.12 3.71
CA ARG A 356 1.22 19.47 3.47
C ARG A 356 -0.30 19.45 3.37
N ILE A 357 -0.87 18.39 2.82
CA ILE A 357 -2.32 18.22 2.70
C ILE A 357 -2.92 17.96 4.09
N LEU A 358 -2.29 17.09 4.88
CA LEU A 358 -2.68 16.87 6.27
C LEU A 358 -2.57 18.16 7.08
N GLN A 359 -1.47 18.89 6.92
CA GLN A 359 -1.24 20.18 7.58
C GLN A 359 -2.33 21.20 7.23
N THR A 360 -2.84 21.19 6.00
CA THR A 360 -3.95 22.07 5.59
C THR A 360 -5.22 21.78 6.40
N VAL A 361 -5.57 20.51 6.58
CA VAL A 361 -6.74 20.10 7.38
C VAL A 361 -6.53 20.44 8.86
N VAL A 362 -5.34 20.18 9.41
CA VAL A 362 -5.00 20.52 10.80
C VAL A 362 -5.07 22.04 11.02
N ASN A 363 -4.48 22.84 10.13
CA ASN A 363 -4.51 24.30 10.21
C ASN A 363 -5.93 24.84 10.15
N ASN A 364 -6.79 24.29 9.29
CA ASN A 364 -8.20 24.66 9.25
C ASN A 364 -8.88 24.44 10.62
N LEU A 365 -8.64 23.29 11.26
CA LEU A 365 -9.18 23.01 12.59
C LEU A 365 -8.64 23.95 13.67
N VAL A 366 -7.33 24.23 13.67
CA VAL A 366 -6.68 25.16 14.61
C VAL A 366 -7.27 26.57 14.48
N ILE A 367 -7.35 27.09 13.24
CA ILE A 367 -7.83 28.45 12.97
C ILE A 367 -9.31 28.59 13.32
N THR A 368 -10.16 27.65 12.89
CA THR A 368 -11.61 27.78 13.12
C THR A 368 -11.97 27.67 14.61
N ASN A 369 -11.15 26.97 15.38
CA ASN A 369 -11.29 26.84 16.83
C ASN A 369 -10.51 27.88 17.64
N LYS A 370 -9.76 28.77 17.00
CA LYS A 370 -8.95 29.82 17.65
C LYS A 370 -7.98 29.23 18.69
N LEU A 371 -7.37 28.10 18.36
CA LEU A 371 -6.39 27.46 19.25
C LEU A 371 -5.05 28.20 19.14
N ASP A 372 -4.49 28.59 20.27
CA ASP A 372 -3.14 29.13 20.37
C ASP A 372 -2.21 28.04 20.92
N ILE A 373 -1.54 27.35 20.01
CA ILE A 373 -0.69 26.19 20.31
C ILE A 373 0.75 26.55 19.91
N GLN A 374 1.68 26.39 20.86
CA GLN A 374 3.10 26.67 20.68
C GLN A 374 3.93 25.52 21.29
N PRO A 375 4.86 24.89 20.55
CA PRO A 375 5.20 25.15 19.13
C PRO A 375 4.07 24.71 18.18
N GLU A 376 4.23 25.03 16.89
CA GLU A 376 3.25 24.69 15.87
C GLU A 376 2.99 23.18 15.77
N VAL A 377 1.75 22.85 15.41
CA VAL A 377 1.36 21.46 15.16
C VAL A 377 1.91 21.01 13.81
N ARG A 378 2.58 19.86 13.78
CA ARG A 378 3.06 19.22 12.53
C ARG A 378 2.20 18.01 12.20
N ALA A 379 2.17 17.62 10.93
CA ALA A 379 1.59 16.36 10.48
C ALA A 379 2.64 15.51 9.77
N ARG A 380 2.68 14.21 10.08
CA ARG A 380 3.58 13.23 9.46
C ARG A 380 2.82 11.93 9.13
N VAL A 381 3.35 11.15 8.19
CA VAL A 381 2.74 9.88 7.78
C VAL A 381 3.59 8.68 8.15
N LEU A 382 2.98 7.73 8.85
CA LEU A 382 3.54 6.40 9.11
C LEU A 382 3.31 5.49 7.89
N MET A 383 4.32 4.74 7.48
CA MET A 383 4.34 3.98 6.22
C MET A 383 3.45 2.73 6.21
N THR A 384 3.01 2.28 7.39
CA THR A 384 2.37 0.98 7.61
C THR A 384 0.85 0.96 7.32
N THR A 385 0.31 -0.24 7.17
CA THR A 385 -1.09 -0.55 6.85
C THR A 385 -2.06 -0.56 8.04
N PRO A 386 -1.68 -0.98 9.26
CA PRO A 386 -2.60 -0.91 10.40
C PRO A 386 -3.15 0.51 10.58
N LEU A 387 -4.45 0.60 10.86
CA LEU A 387 -5.18 1.86 10.99
C LEU A 387 -4.83 2.48 12.33
N GLU A 388 -3.95 3.46 12.32
CA GLU A 388 -3.55 4.15 13.53
C GLU A 388 -3.29 5.63 13.28
N SER A 389 -3.58 6.41 14.30
CA SER A 389 -3.17 7.78 14.45
C SER A 389 -2.78 8.01 15.91
N PHE A 390 -1.79 8.88 16.13
CA PHE A 390 -1.29 9.22 17.46
C PHE A 390 -0.55 10.57 17.41
N THR A 391 -0.08 11.02 18.57
CA THR A 391 0.72 12.22 18.72
C THR A 391 2.12 11.90 19.24
N ILE A 392 3.13 12.57 18.69
CA ILE A 392 4.49 12.66 19.22
C ILE A 392 4.70 14.13 19.55
N GLY A 393 4.59 14.53 20.82
CA GLY A 393 4.64 15.94 21.19
C GLY A 393 3.56 16.73 20.45
N HIS A 394 3.97 17.72 19.65
CA HIS A 394 3.09 18.54 18.78
C HIS A 394 2.96 18.00 17.35
N THR A 395 3.47 16.80 17.06
CA THR A 395 3.33 16.16 15.75
C THR A 395 2.22 15.12 15.76
N ILE A 396 1.22 15.31 14.90
CA ILE A 396 0.21 14.30 14.59
C ILE A 396 0.79 13.31 13.57
N VAL A 397 0.74 12.02 13.88
CA VAL A 397 1.12 10.94 12.96
C VAL A 397 -0.11 10.16 12.57
N ILE A 398 -0.27 9.88 11.27
CA ILE A 398 -1.35 9.06 10.72
C ILE A 398 -0.77 7.98 9.80
N SER A 399 -1.30 6.76 9.87
CA SER A 399 -0.81 5.68 9.01
C SER A 399 -1.30 5.77 7.57
N ARG A 400 -0.46 5.33 6.64
CA ARG A 400 -0.77 5.18 5.22
C ARG A 400 -2.05 4.36 5.03
N GLY A 401 -2.18 3.26 5.77
CA GLY A 401 -3.36 2.42 5.71
C GLY A 401 -4.64 3.15 6.14
N LEU A 402 -4.58 3.98 7.19
CA LEU A 402 -5.72 4.82 7.58
C LEU A 402 -6.05 5.84 6.49
N LEU A 403 -5.05 6.51 5.92
CA LEU A 403 -5.27 7.43 4.80
C LEU A 403 -5.91 6.75 3.58
N ASP A 404 -5.52 5.51 3.27
CA ASP A 404 -6.04 4.77 2.12
C ASP A 404 -7.55 4.48 2.23
N VAL A 405 -8.05 4.18 3.44
CA VAL A 405 -9.42 3.69 3.64
C VAL A 405 -10.45 4.77 3.95
N LEU A 406 -10.01 5.98 4.28
CA LEU A 406 -10.93 7.08 4.59
C LEU A 406 -11.75 7.48 3.34
N PRO A 407 -13.09 7.58 3.44
CA PRO A 407 -13.94 7.86 2.28
C PRO A 407 -13.86 9.30 1.82
N ASP A 408 -13.66 10.25 2.73
CA ASP A 408 -13.65 11.68 2.43
C ASP A 408 -12.80 12.49 3.43
N GLU A 409 -12.71 13.81 3.17
CA GLU A 409 -11.99 14.75 4.01
C GLU A 409 -12.61 14.94 5.40
N SER A 410 -13.92 14.68 5.56
CA SER A 410 -14.59 14.82 6.87
C SER A 410 -14.19 13.69 7.81
N ALA A 411 -14.06 12.47 7.28
CA ALA A 411 -13.53 11.33 8.02
C ALA A 411 -12.03 11.55 8.35
N LEU A 412 -11.26 12.17 7.46
CA LEU A 412 -9.88 12.58 7.74
C LEU A 412 -9.82 13.63 8.86
N ALA A 413 -10.63 14.67 8.78
CA ALA A 413 -10.70 15.72 9.79
C ALA A 413 -11.12 15.17 11.15
N MET A 414 -12.00 14.16 11.20
CA MET A 414 -12.33 13.46 12.44
C MET A 414 -11.10 12.81 13.08
N MET A 415 -10.30 12.07 12.31
CA MET A 415 -9.10 11.40 12.82
C MET A 415 -8.05 12.43 13.28
N LEU A 416 -7.79 13.45 12.46
CA LEU A 416 -6.84 14.51 12.79
C LEU A 416 -7.33 15.38 13.97
N GLY A 417 -8.64 15.61 14.07
CA GLY A 417 -9.25 16.38 15.15
C GLY A 417 -9.12 15.69 16.51
N HIS A 418 -9.16 14.36 16.54
CA HIS A 418 -8.85 13.59 17.75
C HIS A 418 -7.41 13.79 18.20
N GLU A 419 -6.45 13.68 17.28
CA GLU A 419 -5.04 13.85 17.64
C GLU A 419 -4.73 15.31 18.02
N LEU A 420 -5.34 16.28 17.33
CA LEU A 420 -5.24 17.69 17.69
C LEU A 420 -5.84 17.97 19.07
N ALA A 421 -6.91 17.26 19.46
CA ALA A 421 -7.47 17.37 20.79
C ALA A 421 -6.49 16.94 21.89
N HIS A 422 -5.69 15.88 21.68
CA HIS A 422 -4.63 15.52 22.63
C HIS A 422 -3.62 16.67 22.80
N ILE A 423 -3.21 17.32 21.71
CA ILE A 423 -2.28 18.45 21.75
C ILE A 423 -2.91 19.64 22.48
N ALA A 424 -4.15 20.00 22.14
CA ALA A 424 -4.87 21.12 22.73
C ALA A 424 -5.15 20.95 24.24
N LEU A 425 -5.30 19.70 24.70
CA LEU A 425 -5.45 19.35 26.12
C LEU A 425 -4.11 19.26 26.87
N GLY A 426 -2.99 19.37 26.16
CA GLY A 426 -1.64 19.30 26.77
C GLY A 426 -1.24 17.89 27.19
N HIS A 427 -1.77 16.84 26.53
CA HIS A 427 -1.37 15.46 26.76
C HIS A 427 0.07 15.22 26.31
N ARG A 428 1.01 15.25 27.26
CA ARG A 428 2.45 15.34 26.98
C ARG A 428 3.06 14.05 26.45
N LEU A 429 4.18 14.21 25.75
CA LEU A 429 5.11 13.13 25.41
C LEU A 429 6.00 12.81 26.62
N ASP A 430 6.42 11.56 26.77
CA ASP A 430 7.41 11.19 27.78
C ASP A 430 8.79 11.77 27.42
N THR A 431 9.25 12.73 28.23
CA THR A 431 10.55 13.41 28.06
C THR A 431 11.75 12.47 28.13
N ARG A 432 11.57 11.19 28.53
CA ARG A 432 12.63 10.19 28.41
C ARG A 432 13.19 10.06 27.00
N TYR A 433 12.42 10.44 25.99
CA TYR A 433 12.84 10.36 24.60
C TYR A 433 13.78 11.50 24.17
N ALA A 434 13.94 12.55 24.97
CA ALA A 434 14.97 13.59 24.74
C ALA A 434 16.40 13.05 24.95
N PHE A 435 16.54 11.98 25.73
CA PHE A 435 17.84 11.37 25.98
C PHE A 435 18.29 10.50 24.79
N SER A 436 19.31 10.96 24.07
CA SER A 436 19.81 10.31 22.86
C SER A 436 20.25 8.86 23.06
N ASP A 437 20.83 8.52 24.22
CA ASP A 437 21.24 7.15 24.56
C ASP A 437 20.07 6.16 24.54
N ARG A 438 18.86 6.64 24.87
CA ARG A 438 17.64 5.82 24.85
C ARG A 438 17.10 5.59 23.45
N MET A 439 17.59 6.31 22.45
CA MET A 439 17.26 6.16 21.03
C MET A 439 18.27 5.30 20.26
N ILE A 440 19.37 4.89 20.88
CA ILE A 440 20.39 4.03 20.27
C ILE A 440 19.98 2.57 20.45
N PHE A 441 19.23 2.05 19.49
CA PHE A 441 18.86 0.63 19.42
C PHE A 441 18.72 0.19 17.95
N PRO A 442 18.63 -1.12 17.63
CA PRO A 442 18.39 -1.59 16.26
C PRO A 442 17.00 -1.20 15.73
N ASP A 443 16.88 -0.84 14.44
CA ASP A 443 15.64 -0.36 13.80
C ASP A 443 14.42 -1.22 14.08
N GLU A 444 14.59 -2.54 14.07
CA GLU A 444 13.50 -3.51 14.24
C GLU A 444 12.93 -3.52 15.67
N GLN A 445 13.56 -2.83 16.62
CA GLN A 445 13.06 -2.67 17.98
C GLN A 445 12.19 -1.42 18.16
N SER A 446 12.01 -0.58 17.14
CA SER A 446 11.28 0.70 17.26
C SER A 446 9.89 0.54 17.86
N PHE A 447 9.10 -0.43 17.39
CA PHE A 447 7.73 -0.71 17.90
C PHE A 447 7.69 -1.22 19.35
N ARG A 448 8.84 -1.60 19.91
CA ARG A 448 8.94 -2.13 21.27
C ARG A 448 9.55 -1.13 22.24
N ARG A 449 10.38 -0.21 21.74
CA ARG A 449 11.11 0.78 22.55
C ARG A 449 10.38 2.12 22.63
N ILE A 450 9.58 2.43 21.61
CA ILE A 450 8.78 3.65 21.53
C ILE A 450 7.33 3.27 21.82
N GLU A 451 6.84 3.72 22.96
CA GLU A 451 5.45 3.55 23.42
C GLU A 451 4.77 4.92 23.42
N LEU A 452 3.69 5.04 22.64
CA LEU A 452 2.94 6.28 22.44
C LEU A 452 1.44 6.11 22.75
N THR A 453 1.07 4.97 23.34
CA THR A 453 -0.29 4.67 23.80
C THR A 453 -0.71 5.66 24.87
N ARG A 454 -1.96 6.11 24.82
CA ARG A 454 -2.52 7.03 25.81
C ARG A 454 -3.29 6.29 26.89
N LYS A 455 -3.52 6.97 28.01
CA LYS A 455 -4.37 6.46 29.08
C LYS A 455 -5.84 6.52 28.64
N PRO A 456 -6.70 5.60 29.08
CA PRO A 456 -8.12 5.62 28.71
C PRO A 456 -8.84 6.93 29.02
N GLY A 457 -8.50 7.60 30.13
CA GLY A 457 -9.06 8.91 30.46
C GLY A 457 -8.66 10.03 29.48
N GLU A 458 -7.40 10.03 29.03
CA GLU A 458 -6.91 11.01 28.04
C GLU A 458 -7.59 10.80 26.67
N GLU A 459 -7.90 9.56 26.30
CA GLU A 459 -8.67 9.24 25.09
C GLU A 459 -10.13 9.73 25.18
N GLU A 460 -10.79 9.57 26.34
CA GLU A 460 -12.16 10.06 26.55
C GLU A 460 -12.23 11.60 26.52
N GLU A 461 -11.23 12.27 27.12
CA GLU A 461 -11.11 13.73 27.08
C GLU A 461 -10.85 14.21 25.64
N ALA A 462 -9.97 13.53 24.90
CA ALA A 462 -9.69 13.84 23.50
C ALA A 462 -10.91 13.65 22.61
N ASP A 463 -11.69 12.56 22.78
CA ASP A 463 -12.95 12.32 22.06
C ASP A 463 -13.93 13.50 22.21
N LYS A 464 -14.17 13.91 23.47
CA LYS A 464 -15.08 15.03 23.78
C LYS A 464 -14.59 16.31 23.12
N LYS A 465 -13.30 16.61 23.27
CA LYS A 465 -12.70 17.83 22.73
C LYS A 465 -12.69 17.82 21.20
N ALA A 466 -12.40 16.68 20.57
CA ALA A 466 -12.41 16.53 19.11
C ALA A 466 -13.79 16.81 18.52
N ILE A 467 -14.86 16.36 19.17
CA ILE A 467 -16.23 16.65 18.73
C ILE A 467 -16.53 18.14 18.83
N GLU A 468 -16.07 18.85 19.86
CA GLU A 468 -16.14 20.32 19.92
C GLU A 468 -15.39 20.96 18.75
N LEU A 469 -14.15 20.51 18.50
CA LEU A 469 -13.31 21.03 17.43
C LEU A 469 -14.00 20.89 16.06
N LEU A 470 -14.59 19.73 15.81
CA LEU A 470 -15.30 19.44 14.56
C LEU A 470 -16.59 20.28 14.42
N LYS A 471 -17.32 20.52 15.51
CA LYS A 471 -18.56 21.33 15.50
C LYS A 471 -18.29 22.78 15.12
N ASN A 472 -17.11 23.30 15.46
CA ASN A 472 -16.67 24.65 15.14
C ASN A 472 -15.80 24.69 13.88
N SER A 473 -15.99 23.76 12.95
CA SER A 473 -15.18 23.65 11.73
C SER A 473 -16.07 23.54 10.47
N PRO A 474 -15.49 23.67 9.26
CA PRO A 474 -16.20 23.43 8.01
C PRO A 474 -16.80 22.02 7.89
N TYR A 475 -16.36 21.07 8.73
CA TYR A 475 -16.80 19.67 8.71
C TYR A 475 -18.05 19.41 9.55
N ALA A 476 -18.58 20.41 10.28
CA ALA A 476 -19.70 20.24 11.20
C ALA A 476 -20.95 19.60 10.57
N GLN A 477 -21.25 19.93 9.31
CA GLN A 477 -22.42 19.41 8.59
C GLN A 477 -22.17 18.05 7.92
N LYS A 478 -20.93 17.53 7.95
CA LYS A 478 -20.53 16.27 7.30
C LYS A 478 -20.12 15.18 8.29
N MET A 479 -20.36 15.39 9.59
CA MET A 479 -20.04 14.40 10.63
C MET A 479 -20.74 13.06 10.44
N ALA A 480 -21.92 13.04 9.79
CA ALA A 480 -22.61 11.81 9.47
C ALA A 480 -21.78 10.87 8.58
N SER A 481 -20.96 11.41 7.67
CA SER A 481 -20.04 10.61 6.83
C SER A 481 -18.89 10.03 7.67
N ALA A 482 -18.34 10.81 8.59
CA ALA A 482 -17.31 10.35 9.51
C ALA A 482 -17.84 9.24 10.44
N GLY A 483 -19.04 9.40 10.99
CA GLY A 483 -19.70 8.35 11.78
C GLY A 483 -20.08 7.11 10.97
N LEU A 484 -20.31 7.26 9.66
CA LEU A 484 -20.55 6.13 8.77
C LEU A 484 -19.29 5.28 8.56
N PHE A 485 -18.12 5.90 8.42
CA PHE A 485 -16.83 5.19 8.42
C PHE A 485 -16.63 4.39 9.72
N LEU A 486 -16.94 4.99 10.87
CA LEU A 486 -16.86 4.32 12.18
C LEU A 486 -17.82 3.11 12.29
N LYS A 487 -19.03 3.20 11.73
CA LYS A 487 -19.97 2.06 11.65
C LYS A 487 -19.39 0.92 10.82
N ALA A 488 -18.80 1.21 9.66
CA ALA A 488 -18.16 0.19 8.85
C ALA A 488 -16.96 -0.42 9.58
N LEU A 489 -16.11 0.41 10.19
CA LEU A 489 -14.98 -0.08 10.98
C LEU A 489 -15.43 -1.02 12.10
N GLN A 490 -16.49 -0.66 12.85
CA GLN A 490 -17.07 -1.51 13.88
C GLN A 490 -17.57 -2.85 13.31
N GLN A 491 -18.29 -2.82 12.18
CA GLN A 491 -18.81 -4.03 11.53
C GLN A 491 -17.68 -5.03 11.15
N HIS A 492 -16.51 -4.51 10.76
CA HIS A 492 -15.37 -5.33 10.34
C HIS A 492 -14.35 -5.60 11.46
N ALA A 493 -14.46 -4.95 12.62
CA ALA A 493 -13.44 -4.98 13.67
C ALA A 493 -13.19 -6.38 14.27
N GLY A 494 -14.24 -7.22 14.36
CA GLY A 494 -14.12 -8.61 14.80
C GLY A 494 -13.33 -9.50 13.84
N ASP A 495 -13.41 -9.21 12.54
CA ASP A 495 -12.74 -9.96 11.46
C ASP A 495 -11.32 -9.40 11.19
N LEU A 496 -11.13 -8.08 11.21
CA LEU A 496 -9.91 -7.38 10.79
C LEU A 496 -9.00 -6.98 11.97
N LYS A 497 -8.60 -7.96 12.77
CA LYS A 497 -7.90 -7.74 14.03
C LYS A 497 -6.50 -7.16 13.86
N GLN A 498 -5.76 -7.51 12.82
CA GLN A 498 -4.43 -6.96 12.56
C GLN A 498 -4.50 -5.56 11.96
N LEU A 499 -5.52 -5.28 11.15
CA LEU A 499 -5.76 -3.97 10.56
C LEU A 499 -6.06 -2.92 11.63
N ILE A 500 -6.84 -3.25 12.66
CA ILE A 500 -7.20 -2.32 13.74
C ILE A 500 -6.26 -2.35 14.95
N ASN A 501 -5.20 -3.16 14.91
CA ASN A 501 -4.24 -3.28 16.00
C ASN A 501 -3.05 -2.32 15.77
N PRO A 502 -3.00 -1.17 16.45
CA PRO A 502 -1.96 -0.17 16.25
C PRO A 502 -0.60 -0.68 16.73
N ARG A 503 0.47 -0.07 16.22
CA ARG A 503 1.86 -0.38 16.63
C ARG A 503 2.41 0.63 17.62
N PHE A 504 1.96 1.87 17.57
CA PHE A 504 2.38 2.93 18.49
C PHE A 504 1.23 3.52 19.29
N GLY A 505 0.12 3.82 18.62
CA GLY A 505 -1.02 4.55 19.18
C GLY A 505 -2.02 3.68 19.94
N SER A 506 -3.09 4.33 20.39
CA SER A 506 -4.24 3.66 21.01
C SER A 506 -5.17 3.06 19.95
N PRO A 507 -5.78 1.89 20.19
CA PRO A 507 -6.64 1.22 19.21
C PRO A 507 -7.94 2.01 18.96
N LEU A 508 -8.36 2.08 17.69
CA LEU A 508 -9.66 2.66 17.31
C LEU A 508 -10.84 1.78 17.75
N ALA A 509 -10.67 0.46 17.68
CA ALA A 509 -11.68 -0.54 18.03
C ALA A 509 -11.04 -1.77 18.67
N LYS A 510 -11.81 -2.53 19.45
CA LYS A 510 -11.41 -3.80 20.05
C LYS A 510 -12.58 -4.78 20.08
N GLY A 511 -12.46 -5.87 19.32
CA GLY A 511 -13.59 -6.78 19.12
C GLY A 511 -14.68 -6.05 18.35
N ASP A 512 -15.92 -6.08 18.85
CA ASP A 512 -17.06 -5.40 18.21
C ASP A 512 -17.34 -4.02 18.84
N GLU A 513 -16.45 -3.55 19.74
CA GLU A 513 -16.56 -2.27 20.42
C GLU A 513 -15.62 -1.24 19.79
N LEU A 514 -16.18 -0.08 19.44
CA LEU A 514 -15.41 1.07 19.01
C LEU A 514 -14.99 1.88 20.25
N LEU A 515 -13.71 2.22 20.34
CA LEU A 515 -13.12 2.84 21.53
C LEU A 515 -12.97 4.36 21.41
N ARG A 516 -12.79 4.85 20.17
CA ARG A 516 -12.56 6.28 19.87
C ARG A 516 -13.68 6.83 19.00
N MET A 517 -14.07 8.08 19.26
CA MET A 517 -15.06 8.86 18.50
C MET A 517 -16.44 8.21 18.36
N ALA A 518 -16.80 7.25 19.22
CA ALA A 518 -18.00 6.43 19.06
C ALA A 518 -19.32 7.23 19.07
N GLN A 519 -19.33 8.40 19.71
CA GLN A 519 -20.47 9.31 19.76
C GLN A 519 -20.93 9.76 18.37
N LEU A 520 -20.02 9.86 17.38
CA LEU A 520 -20.36 10.27 16.02
C LEU A 520 -21.22 9.24 15.27
N MET A 521 -21.24 7.98 15.71
CA MET A 521 -22.09 6.95 15.12
C MET A 521 -23.59 7.21 15.35
N GLN A 522 -23.95 7.91 16.44
CA GLN A 522 -25.34 8.18 16.78
C GLN A 522 -26.02 9.09 15.75
N GLY A 523 -25.25 10.00 15.14
CA GLY A 523 -25.73 10.91 14.08
C GLY A 523 -25.57 10.35 12.66
N ALA A 524 -24.95 9.18 12.49
CA ALA A 524 -24.71 8.60 11.17
C ALA A 524 -25.90 7.74 10.70
N PRO A 525 -26.19 7.70 9.38
CA PRO A 525 -27.18 6.78 8.83
C PRO A 525 -26.77 5.31 9.05
N ASN A 526 -27.70 4.38 8.90
CA ASN A 526 -27.38 2.95 8.93
C ASN A 526 -26.61 2.54 7.68
N LEU A 527 -25.78 1.50 7.81
CA LEU A 527 -25.11 0.90 6.67
C LEU A 527 -26.15 0.28 5.74
N GLN A 528 -26.01 0.57 4.46
CA GLN A 528 -26.84 0.10 3.36
C GLN A 528 -25.92 -0.53 2.32
N PRO A 529 -25.57 -1.82 2.48
CA PRO A 529 -24.56 -2.47 1.65
C PRO A 529 -24.88 -2.38 0.15
N ARG A 530 -26.17 -2.42 -0.22
CA ARG A 530 -26.65 -2.33 -1.61
C ARG A 530 -26.75 -0.92 -2.20
N ASP A 531 -26.70 0.13 -1.39
CA ASP A 531 -26.75 1.51 -1.89
C ASP A 531 -25.38 1.93 -2.42
N LEU A 532 -25.24 2.06 -3.74
CA LEU A 532 -23.97 2.42 -4.39
C LEU A 532 -23.51 3.85 -4.08
N ALA A 533 -24.41 4.74 -3.65
CA ALA A 533 -24.04 6.09 -3.24
C ALA A 533 -23.38 6.12 -1.86
N GLN A 534 -23.63 5.09 -1.04
CA GLN A 534 -23.06 5.00 0.30
C GLN A 534 -21.74 4.22 0.28
N VAL A 535 -20.63 4.95 0.31
CA VAL A 535 -19.27 4.38 0.39
C VAL A 535 -18.67 4.72 1.76
N PRO A 536 -18.81 3.83 2.75
CA PRO A 536 -18.40 4.14 4.13
C PRO A 536 -16.89 4.04 4.32
N ALA A 537 -16.20 3.21 3.53
CA ALA A 537 -14.75 3.05 3.55
C ALA A 537 -14.27 2.64 2.15
N LEU A 538 -12.99 2.92 1.87
CA LEU A 538 -12.33 2.55 0.62
C LEU A 538 -11.50 1.26 0.78
N PRO A 539 -11.14 0.57 -0.32
CA PRO A 539 -10.17 -0.50 -0.30
C PRO A 539 -8.77 0.01 0.06
N LEU A 540 -7.92 -0.89 0.53
CA LEU A 540 -6.52 -0.58 0.85
C LEU A 540 -5.73 -0.22 -0.41
N GLY A 541 -4.79 0.73 -0.28
CA GLY A 541 -4.00 1.23 -1.40
C GLY A 541 -4.74 2.20 -2.33
N SER A 542 -5.89 2.74 -1.94
CA SER A 542 -6.70 3.62 -2.80
C SER A 542 -6.09 5.01 -3.03
N ARG A 543 -5.32 5.55 -2.09
CA ARG A 543 -4.94 6.97 -2.10
C ARG A 543 -3.46 7.23 -2.16
N ILE A 544 -2.66 6.44 -1.45
CA ILE A 544 -1.24 6.72 -1.28
C ILE A 544 -0.39 5.84 -2.20
N TYR A 545 0.50 6.48 -2.94
CA TYR A 545 1.63 5.83 -3.59
C TYR A 545 2.89 6.09 -2.76
N VAL A 546 3.66 5.03 -2.55
CA VAL A 546 4.96 5.04 -1.88
C VAL A 546 6.01 4.91 -2.96
N ASN A 547 6.97 5.83 -3.03
CA ASN A 547 8.17 5.64 -3.83
C ASN A 547 9.07 4.62 -3.12
N PRO A 548 9.32 3.42 -3.70
CA PRO A 548 10.12 2.39 -3.03
C PRO A 548 11.58 2.79 -2.78
N TRP A 549 12.11 3.76 -3.55
CA TRP A 549 13.49 4.23 -3.42
C TRP A 549 13.63 5.27 -2.32
N SER A 550 12.93 6.40 -2.45
CA SER A 550 13.07 7.58 -1.58
C SER A 550 12.16 7.55 -0.35
N ASP A 551 11.22 6.62 -0.28
CA ASP A 551 10.16 6.53 0.75
C ASP A 551 9.16 7.69 0.73
N GLU A 552 9.28 8.60 -0.24
CA GLU A 552 8.35 9.72 -0.39
C GLU A 552 6.94 9.25 -0.73
N LEU A 553 5.97 9.94 -0.13
CA LEU A 553 4.56 9.68 -0.36
C LEU A 553 3.94 10.72 -1.29
N VAL A 554 3.14 10.23 -2.23
CA VAL A 554 2.34 11.07 -3.12
C VAL A 554 0.90 10.56 -3.19
N LEU A 555 -0.04 11.49 -3.35
CA LEU A 555 -1.43 11.13 -3.64
C LEU A 555 -1.55 10.59 -5.06
N LYS A 556 -2.25 9.46 -5.20
CA LYS A 556 -2.66 8.93 -6.49
C LYS A 556 -3.66 9.90 -7.14
N LYS A 557 -3.35 10.31 -8.37
CA LYS A 557 -4.20 11.22 -9.17
C LYS A 557 -5.25 10.47 -10.00
N THR A 558 -5.72 9.32 -9.53
CA THR A 558 -6.66 8.46 -10.26
C THR A 558 -8.11 8.85 -9.97
N LYS A 559 -8.90 9.04 -11.02
CA LYS A 559 -10.34 9.27 -10.89
C LYS A 559 -11.02 8.00 -10.39
N ALA A 560 -11.86 8.11 -9.36
CA ALA A 560 -12.65 6.99 -8.87
C ALA A 560 -13.59 6.48 -9.98
N PRO A 561 -13.57 5.18 -10.31
CA PRO A 561 -14.50 4.61 -11.28
C PRO A 561 -15.93 4.60 -10.72
N ALA A 562 -16.93 4.56 -11.60
CA ALA A 562 -18.31 4.37 -11.18
C ALA A 562 -18.49 2.94 -10.62
N LEU A 563 -19.12 2.83 -9.45
CA LEU A 563 -19.49 1.53 -8.88
C LEU A 563 -20.64 0.94 -9.70
N LEU A 564 -20.50 -0.31 -10.12
CA LEU A 564 -21.52 -1.03 -10.90
C LEU A 564 -22.38 -1.91 -10.01
N SER A 565 -21.87 -2.26 -8.82
CA SER A 565 -22.49 -3.18 -7.89
C SER A 565 -21.93 -3.02 -6.47
N ALA A 566 -22.65 -3.54 -5.47
CA ALA A 566 -22.26 -3.44 -4.06
C ALA A 566 -20.88 -4.05 -3.78
N ARG A 567 -20.51 -5.12 -4.51
CA ARG A 567 -19.20 -5.76 -4.41
C ARG A 567 -18.03 -4.85 -4.80
N ASP A 568 -18.28 -3.78 -5.56
CA ASP A 568 -17.23 -2.86 -6.00
C ASP A 568 -16.80 -1.89 -4.88
N LYS A 569 -17.53 -1.84 -3.76
CA LYS A 569 -17.19 -0.99 -2.60
C LYS A 569 -15.92 -1.44 -1.88
N MET A 570 -15.72 -2.76 -1.78
CA MET A 570 -14.47 -3.38 -1.28
C MET A 570 -13.95 -2.75 0.02
N GLU A 571 -14.84 -2.52 0.99
CA GLU A 571 -14.54 -1.84 2.24
C GLU A 571 -13.37 -2.53 2.97
N PHE A 572 -12.26 -1.81 3.18
CA PHE A 572 -11.04 -2.32 3.83
C PHE A 572 -10.39 -3.52 3.13
N GLU A 573 -10.77 -3.84 1.89
CA GLU A 573 -10.24 -5.01 1.18
C GLU A 573 -8.89 -4.74 0.50
N VAL A 574 -8.07 -5.78 0.44
CA VAL A 574 -6.90 -5.84 -0.44
C VAL A 574 -7.34 -5.97 -1.90
N THR A 575 -6.72 -5.18 -2.77
CA THR A 575 -6.98 -5.19 -4.22
C THR A 575 -5.71 -5.50 -5.01
N PRO A 576 -5.83 -6.05 -6.23
CA PRO A 576 -4.71 -6.20 -7.16
C PRO A 576 -4.03 -4.86 -7.45
N VAL A 577 -2.70 -4.88 -7.65
CA VAL A 577 -1.92 -3.69 -7.97
C VAL A 577 -1.51 -3.71 -9.43
N TYR A 578 -1.72 -2.58 -10.11
CA TYR A 578 -1.24 -2.34 -11.47
C TYR A 578 -0.53 -0.98 -11.49
N PRO A 579 0.77 -0.90 -11.13
CA PRO A 579 1.50 0.35 -11.17
C PRO A 579 1.66 0.84 -12.62
N ASN A 580 1.61 2.15 -12.83
CA ASN A 580 1.97 2.75 -14.12
C ASN A 580 3.50 2.71 -14.25
N LEU A 581 4.05 1.75 -14.99
CA LEU A 581 5.50 1.67 -15.16
C LEU A 581 5.96 2.78 -16.09
N VAL A 582 6.95 3.53 -15.61
CA VAL A 582 7.67 4.56 -16.34
C VAL A 582 9.15 4.24 -16.24
N ARG A 583 9.92 4.55 -17.28
CA ARG A 583 11.38 4.48 -17.20
C ARG A 583 11.88 5.65 -16.36
N TYR A 584 12.95 5.40 -15.62
CA TYR A 584 13.60 6.43 -14.84
C TYR A 584 14.17 7.48 -15.80
N ASN A 585 13.72 8.72 -15.62
CA ASN A 585 14.32 9.89 -16.24
C ASN A 585 14.95 10.69 -15.11
N GLN A 586 16.26 10.96 -15.20
CA GLN A 586 16.90 11.86 -14.25
C GLN A 586 16.14 13.20 -14.26
N PRO A 587 15.76 13.76 -13.10
CA PRO A 587 15.30 15.13 -13.05
C PRO A 587 16.41 16.00 -13.63
N SER A 588 16.16 16.66 -14.76
CA SER A 588 17.17 17.50 -15.38
C SER A 588 17.56 18.62 -14.41
N GLU A 589 18.81 18.67 -13.98
CA GLU A 589 19.41 19.74 -13.14
C GLU A 589 19.29 21.16 -13.76
N VAL A 590 18.81 21.27 -15.00
CA VAL A 590 18.71 22.53 -15.75
C VAL A 590 17.58 23.45 -15.26
N ALA A 591 16.63 22.97 -14.44
CA ALA A 591 15.55 23.81 -13.92
C ALA A 591 15.88 24.55 -12.59
N ALA A 592 16.96 24.19 -11.90
CA ALA A 592 17.37 24.84 -10.64
C ALA A 592 18.26 26.09 -10.84
N ALA A 593 18.80 26.29 -12.05
CA ALA A 593 19.70 27.41 -12.35
C ALA A 593 19.02 28.65 -12.96
N GLN A 594 17.70 28.62 -13.23
CA GLN A 594 16.96 29.76 -13.82
C GLN A 594 16.01 30.46 -12.84
N GLY A 595 16.14 30.20 -11.55
CA GLY A 595 15.36 30.82 -10.48
C GLY A 595 16.17 31.76 -9.58
N LYS A 596 17.10 32.57 -10.13
CA LYS A 596 17.58 33.75 -9.39
C LYS A 596 16.66 34.91 -9.70
N PRO A 597 15.91 35.46 -8.72
CA PRO A 597 15.25 36.74 -8.92
C PRO A 597 16.32 37.83 -8.98
N ASP A 598 16.33 38.60 -10.06
CA ASP A 598 17.01 39.90 -10.08
C ASP A 598 16.44 40.74 -8.92
N GLN A 599 17.29 41.08 -7.95
CA GLN A 599 17.00 42.11 -6.96
C GLN A 599 17.41 43.48 -7.53
N PRO A 600 16.65 44.55 -7.20
CA PRO A 600 16.87 45.89 -7.75
C PRO A 600 18.21 46.53 -7.34
#